data_AF-A0A164RTW4-F1
#
_entry.id   AF-A0A164RTW4-F1
#
_cell.length_a   1.000
_cell.length_b   1.000
_cell.length_c   1.000
_cell.angle_alpha   90.00
_cell.angle_beta   90.00
_cell.angle_gamma   90.00
#
_symmetry.space_group_name_H-M   'P 1'
#
loop_
_entity.id
_entity.type
_entity.pdbx_description
1 polymer ?
#
loop_
_entity_poly.entity_id
_entity_poly.type
_entity_poly.pdbx_seq_one_letter_code
_entity_poly.pdbx_strand_id
1 'polypeptide(L)'
;AASKNEKGFYRMFVAWLVSENMPFTAGEAPTLRSLFKWLEVHYDLPSGTTARNQLARLYADLLRMNLDSKIAYQHDSWTTRGMIHSFAGSIADWIDEEWNLKELCVDMHLLEDDEHKG
;
A
#
# COMPACT_ATOMS: atom_id res chain seq x y z
N ALA A 1 -11.60 -16.33 -6.18
CA ALA A 1 -12.36 -15.07 -6.18
C ALA A 1 -12.49 -14.57 -4.74
N ALA A 2 -12.22 -13.28 -4.48
CA ALA A 2 -12.41 -12.72 -3.13
C ALA A 2 -13.90 -12.83 -2.73
N SER A 3 -14.17 -13.19 -1.47
CA SER A 3 -15.54 -13.23 -0.96
C SER A 3 -16.16 -11.83 -1.03
N LYS A 4 -17.39 -11.70 -1.55
CA LYS A 4 -18.14 -10.42 -1.58
C LYS A 4 -18.63 -10.05 -0.17
N ASN A 5 -17.70 -9.69 0.70
CA ASN A 5 -17.91 -9.19 2.06
C ASN A 5 -16.89 -8.07 2.33
N GLU A 6 -17.06 -7.32 3.42
CA GLU A 6 -16.20 -6.17 3.76
C GLU A 6 -14.71 -6.53 3.79
N LYS A 7 -14.37 -7.69 4.37
CA LYS A 7 -12.99 -8.18 4.42
C LYS A 7 -12.41 -8.44 3.02
N GLY A 8 -13.19 -9.03 2.13
CA GLY A 8 -12.80 -9.26 0.75
C GLY A 8 -12.68 -7.96 -0.05
N PHE A 9 -13.57 -6.99 0.21
CA PHE A 9 -13.46 -5.65 -0.35
C PHE A 9 -12.16 -4.97 0.07
N TYR A 10 -11.83 -4.92 1.37
CA TYR A 10 -10.57 -4.30 1.81
C TYR A 10 -9.33 -4.99 1.25
N ARG A 11 -9.34 -6.32 1.14
CA ARG A 11 -8.24 -7.05 0.50
C ARG A 11 -8.08 -6.65 -0.98
N MET A 12 -9.19 -6.57 -1.72
CA MET A 12 -9.18 -6.17 -3.12
C MET A 12 -8.75 -4.70 -3.28
N PHE A 13 -9.26 -3.82 -2.42
CA PHE A 13 -8.92 -2.39 -2.44
C PHE A 13 -7.43 -2.19 -2.18
N VAL A 14 -6.86 -2.84 -1.17
CA VAL A 14 -5.42 -2.76 -0.89
C VAL A 14 -4.59 -3.40 -2.00
N ALA A 15 -5.03 -4.52 -2.57
CA ALA A 15 -4.35 -5.11 -3.73
C ALA A 15 -4.32 -4.13 -4.91
N TRP A 16 -5.41 -3.41 -5.17
CA TRP A 16 -5.47 -2.35 -6.18
C TRP A 16 -4.54 -1.17 -5.85
N LEU A 17 -4.48 -0.74 -4.59
CA LEU A 17 -3.57 0.34 -4.18
C LEU A 17 -2.11 -0.02 -4.50
N VAL A 18 -1.74 -1.25 -4.15
CA VAL A 18 -0.40 -1.79 -4.33
C VAL A 18 -0.08 -2.02 -5.81
N SER A 19 -1.01 -2.59 -6.57
CA SER A 19 -0.80 -2.89 -7.99
C SER A 19 -0.66 -1.63 -8.86
N GLU A 20 -1.40 -0.58 -8.52
CA GLU A 20 -1.40 0.70 -9.26
C GLU A 20 -0.50 1.77 -8.62
N ASN A 21 0.29 1.40 -7.61
CA ASN A 21 1.18 2.32 -6.87
C ASN A 21 0.47 3.59 -6.34
N MET A 22 -0.75 3.41 -5.83
CA MET A 22 -1.59 4.49 -5.29
C MET A 22 -1.24 4.77 -3.82
N PRO A 23 -1.39 6.03 -3.35
CA PRO A 23 -1.20 6.35 -1.94
C PRO A 23 -2.16 5.57 -1.04
N PHE A 24 -1.71 5.12 0.15
CA PHE A 24 -2.60 4.42 1.09
C PHE A 24 -3.80 5.26 1.55
N THR A 25 -3.66 6.58 1.51
CA THR A 25 -4.73 7.54 1.81
C THR A 25 -5.72 7.72 0.66
N ALA A 26 -5.59 7.01 -0.47
CA ALA A 26 -6.49 7.18 -1.61
C ALA A 26 -7.97 6.90 -1.25
N GLY A 27 -8.26 6.01 -0.30
CA GLY A 27 -9.61 5.79 0.22
C GLY A 27 -10.22 7.00 0.96
N GLU A 28 -9.41 7.95 1.36
CA GLU A 28 -9.83 9.18 2.05
C GLU A 28 -10.20 10.30 1.08
N ALA A 29 -9.92 10.12 -0.22
CA ALA A 29 -10.20 11.12 -1.25
C ALA A 29 -11.71 11.46 -1.32
N PRO A 30 -12.10 12.74 -1.14
CA PRO A 30 -13.51 13.14 -1.17
C PRO A 30 -14.23 12.84 -2.50
N THR A 31 -13.48 12.90 -3.61
CA THR A 31 -13.98 12.57 -4.95
C THR A 31 -14.28 11.09 -5.11
N LEU A 32 -13.42 10.21 -4.57
CA LEU A 32 -13.66 8.77 -4.57
C LEU A 32 -14.87 8.39 -3.72
N ARG A 33 -15.03 9.02 -2.55
CA ARG A 33 -16.24 8.87 -1.72
C ARG A 33 -17.50 9.31 -2.45
N SER A 34 -17.42 10.41 -3.20
CA SER A 34 -18.55 10.91 -4.00
C SER A 34 -18.92 9.94 -5.13
N LEU A 35 -17.91 9.36 -5.78
CA LEU A 35 -18.11 8.32 -6.80
C LEU A 35 -18.76 7.06 -6.23
N PHE A 36 -18.29 6.58 -5.08
CA PHE A 36 -18.87 5.43 -4.39
C PHE A 36 -20.34 5.67 -4.01
N LYS A 37 -20.65 6.88 -3.53
CA LYS A 37 -22.02 7.29 -3.25
C LYS A 37 -22.88 7.33 -4.51
N TRP A 38 -22.36 7.87 -5.62
CA TRP A 38 -23.07 7.93 -6.89
C TRP A 38 -23.34 6.54 -7.49
N LEU A 39 -22.41 5.61 -7.32
CA LEU A 39 -22.53 4.20 -7.73
C LEU A 39 -23.33 3.34 -6.74
N GLU A 40 -23.86 3.91 -5.66
CA GLU A 40 -24.59 3.20 -4.59
C GLU A 40 -23.79 2.03 -3.98
N VAL A 41 -22.48 2.20 -3.84
CA VAL A 41 -21.60 1.19 -3.25
C VAL A 41 -21.74 1.21 -1.72
N HIS A 42 -22.12 0.07 -1.14
CA HIS A 42 -22.33 -0.10 0.30
C HIS A 42 -21.09 -0.56 1.08
N TYR A 43 -19.89 -0.29 0.56
CA TYR A 43 -18.64 -0.55 1.26
C TYR A 43 -18.01 0.76 1.72
N ASP A 44 -17.57 0.79 2.96
CA ASP A 44 -16.80 1.93 3.47
C ASP A 44 -15.41 1.94 2.83
N LEU A 45 -14.95 3.11 2.39
CA LEU A 45 -13.59 3.26 1.89
C LEU A 45 -12.60 3.19 3.06
N PRO A 46 -11.51 2.41 2.96
CA PRO A 46 -10.55 2.28 4.03
C PRO A 46 -9.73 3.58 4.19
N SER A 47 -9.44 3.94 5.45
CA SER A 47 -8.42 4.95 5.75
C SER A 47 -7.00 4.46 5.43
N GLY A 48 -6.03 5.35 5.37
CA GLY A 48 -4.62 5.01 5.19
C GLY A 48 -4.12 4.04 6.25
N THR A 49 -4.51 4.22 7.51
CA THR A 49 -4.22 3.28 8.60
C THR A 49 -4.85 1.91 8.37
N THR A 50 -6.11 1.88 7.91
CA THR A 50 -6.81 0.62 7.60
C THR A 50 -6.14 -0.11 6.45
N ALA A 51 -5.77 0.60 5.38
CA ALA A 51 -5.07 0.05 4.23
C ALA A 51 -3.72 -0.57 4.63
N ARG A 52 -2.89 0.16 5.40
CA ARG A 52 -1.61 -0.36 5.92
C ARG A 52 -1.79 -1.60 6.80
N ASN A 53 -2.76 -1.60 7.70
CA ASN A 53 -3.06 -2.76 8.55
C ASN A 53 -3.49 -3.99 7.73
N GLN A 54 -4.25 -3.78 6.65
CA GLN A 54 -4.66 -4.87 5.77
C GLN A 54 -3.51 -5.36 4.89
N LEU A 55 -2.62 -4.47 4.45
CA LEU A 55 -1.39 -4.84 3.74
C LEU A 55 -0.48 -5.71 4.63
N ALA A 56 -0.27 -5.30 5.89
CA ALA A 56 0.51 -6.08 6.84
C ALA A 56 -0.08 -7.50 7.05
N ARG A 57 -1.40 -7.63 7.09
CA ARG A 57 -2.09 -8.93 7.16
C ARG A 57 -1.90 -9.75 5.89
N LEU A 58 -2.04 -9.14 4.72
CA LEU A 58 -1.79 -9.80 3.42
C LEU A 58 -0.34 -10.30 3.35
N TYR A 59 0.62 -9.47 3.75
CA TYR A 59 2.03 -9.84 3.79
C TYR A 59 2.30 -11.00 4.76
N ALA A 60 1.74 -10.96 5.98
CA ALA A 60 1.86 -12.05 6.93
C ALA A 60 1.25 -13.36 6.42
N ASP A 61 0.15 -13.29 5.66
CA ASP A 61 -0.45 -14.45 5.02
C ASP A 61 0.44 -14.99 3.89
N LEU A 62 1.07 -14.12 3.09
CA LEU A 62 2.03 -14.51 2.05
C LEU A 62 3.29 -15.17 2.64
N LEU A 63 3.83 -14.63 3.73
CA LEU A 63 4.97 -15.25 4.43
C LEU A 63 4.65 -16.66 4.93
N ARG A 64 3.42 -16.89 5.38
CA ARG A 64 2.95 -18.23 5.80
C ARG A 64 2.81 -19.20 4.63
N MET A 65 2.69 -18.71 3.40
CA MET A 65 2.61 -19.54 2.20
C MET A 65 3.97 -20.11 1.76
N ASN A 66 5.06 -19.81 2.50
CA ASN A 66 6.39 -20.34 2.27
C ASN A 66 6.86 -20.13 0.82
N LEU A 67 6.74 -18.89 0.36
CA LEU A 67 7.25 -18.49 -0.94
C LEU A 67 8.77 -18.64 -0.95
N ASP A 68 9.30 -19.43 -1.88
CA ASP A 68 10.75 -19.66 -2.05
C ASP A 68 11.46 -18.45 -2.71
N SER A 69 10.74 -17.34 -2.89
CA SER A 69 11.24 -16.13 -3.54
C SER A 69 12.12 -15.33 -2.58
N LYS A 70 13.29 -14.93 -3.09
CA LYS A 70 14.18 -13.98 -2.42
C LYS A 70 13.69 -12.56 -2.70
N ILE A 71 13.22 -11.88 -1.67
CA ILE A 71 12.80 -10.48 -1.74
C ILE A 71 13.94 -9.61 -1.20
N ALA A 72 14.35 -8.61 -1.97
CA ALA A 72 15.20 -7.52 -1.52
C ALA A 72 14.32 -6.32 -1.15
N TYR A 73 14.67 -5.64 -0.06
CA TYR A 73 14.01 -4.41 0.34
C TYR A 73 14.96 -3.24 0.15
N GLN A 74 14.53 -2.24 -0.59
CA GLN A 74 15.18 -0.94 -0.71
C GLN A 74 14.43 0.07 0.15
N HIS A 75 15.17 0.87 0.90
CA HIS A 75 14.62 1.98 1.66
C HIS A 75 15.28 3.25 1.14
N ASP A 76 14.48 4.20 0.68
CA ASP A 76 14.95 5.49 0.20
C ASP A 76 14.28 6.60 1.01
N SER A 77 15.09 7.50 1.54
CA SER A 77 14.62 8.68 2.26
C SER A 77 15.20 9.92 1.61
N TRP A 78 14.32 10.83 1.18
CA TRP A 78 14.73 12.05 0.50
C TRP A 78 13.91 13.25 0.95
N THR A 79 14.46 14.45 0.72
CA THR A 79 13.79 15.71 1.03
C THR A 79 13.53 16.52 -0.24
N THR A 80 12.48 17.33 -0.24
CA THR A 80 12.21 18.25 -1.37
C THR A 80 13.06 19.51 -1.26
N ARG A 81 13.27 20.19 -2.40
CA ARG A 81 13.99 21.46 -2.46
C ARG A 81 13.39 22.47 -1.46
N GLY A 82 14.19 22.93 -0.51
CA GLY A 82 13.76 23.81 0.57
C GLY A 82 13.41 23.11 1.89
N MET A 83 13.61 21.79 2.01
CA MET A 83 13.39 20.98 3.22
C MET A 83 11.97 21.08 3.81
N ILE A 84 10.97 21.40 2.97
CA ILE A 84 9.58 21.57 3.42
C ILE A 84 8.94 20.21 3.77
N HIS A 85 9.38 19.14 3.09
CA HIS A 85 8.87 17.79 3.27
C HIS A 85 10.01 16.78 3.18
N SER A 86 9.99 15.83 4.11
CA SER A 86 10.83 14.65 4.14
C SER A 86 9.96 13.45 3.77
N PHE A 87 10.42 12.59 2.87
CA PHE A 87 9.72 11.39 2.45
C PHE A 87 10.60 10.18 2.76
N ALA A 88 9.96 9.06 3.08
CA ALA A 88 10.61 7.78 3.05
C ALA A 88 9.72 6.74 2.36
N GLY A 89 10.35 6.03 1.42
CA GLY A 89 9.77 4.98 0.62
C GLY A 89 10.45 3.66 0.91
N SER A 90 9.66 2.59 0.99
CA SER A 90 10.16 1.21 1.03
C SER A 90 9.68 0.50 -0.23
N ILE A 91 10.61 -0.04 -1.00
CA ILE A 91 10.37 -0.77 -2.23
C ILE A 91 10.83 -2.22 -2.02
N ALA A 92 10.03 -3.17 -2.48
CA ALA A 92 10.37 -4.59 -2.51
C ALA A 92 10.65 -5.02 -3.94
N ASP A 93 11.79 -5.65 -4.13
CA ASP A 93 12.25 -6.20 -5.41
C ASP A 93 12.35 -7.71 -5.31
N TRP A 94 11.86 -8.43 -6.31
CA TRP A 94 12.09 -9.86 -6.43
C TRP A 94 12.09 -10.30 -7.90
N ILE A 95 12.65 -11.49 -8.15
CA ILE A 95 12.54 -12.15 -9.44
C ILE A 95 11.42 -13.18 -9.35
N ASP A 96 10.47 -13.14 -10.29
CA ASP A 96 9.37 -14.11 -10.36
C ASP A 96 9.80 -15.43 -11.04
N GLU A 97 8.87 -16.40 -11.09
CA GLU A 97 9.09 -17.72 -11.71
C GLU A 97 9.38 -17.64 -13.22
N GLU A 98 8.96 -16.55 -13.86
CA GLU A 98 9.16 -16.27 -15.29
C GLU A 98 10.45 -15.47 -15.55
N TRP A 99 11.28 -15.29 -14.52
CA TRP A 99 12.55 -14.55 -14.55
C TRP A 99 12.41 -13.06 -14.84
N ASN A 100 11.26 -12.47 -14.51
CA ASN A 100 11.02 -11.04 -14.59
C ASN A 100 11.36 -10.36 -13.26
N LEU A 101 12.03 -9.21 -13.33
CA LEU A 101 12.16 -8.32 -12.18
C LEU A 101 10.79 -7.71 -11.87
N LYS A 102 10.36 -7.87 -10.62
CA LYS A 102 9.19 -7.20 -10.05
C LYS A 102 9.66 -6.20 -9.01
N GLU A 103 9.03 -5.04 -9.05
CA GLU A 103 9.26 -3.94 -8.13
C GLU A 103 7.91 -3.51 -7.57
N LEU A 104 7.85 -3.29 -6.26
CA LEU A 104 6.61 -2.95 -5.57
C LEU A 104 6.88 -1.93 -4.46
N CYS A 105 6.21 -0.77 -4.50
CA CYS A 105 6.20 0.14 -3.37
C CYS A 105 5.38 -0.48 -2.22
N VAL A 106 6.07 -0.82 -1.13
CA VAL A 106 5.48 -1.43 0.07
C VAL A 106 5.05 -0.37 1.07
N ASP A 107 5.79 0.72 1.18
CA ASP A 107 5.39 1.86 1.98
C ASP A 107 5.88 3.18 1.38
N MET A 108 5.08 4.22 1.56
CA MET A 108 5.47 5.60 1.28
C MET A 108 4.86 6.48 2.36
N HIS A 109 5.70 7.18 3.10
CA HIS A 109 5.28 8.08 4.16
C HIS A 109 5.95 9.44 4.01
N LEU A 110 5.16 10.47 4.29
CA LEU A 110 5.65 11.81 4.57
C LEU A 110 6.12 11.78 6.03
N LEU A 111 7.39 12.05 6.25
CA LEU A 111 7.99 12.18 7.56
C LEU A 111 7.63 13.54 8.13
N GLU A 112 7.03 13.57 9.32
CA GLU A 112 6.82 14.82 10.06
C GLU A 112 8.17 15.35 10.62
N ASP A 113 8.24 16.65 10.92
CA ASP A 113 9.48 17.40 11.25
C ASP A 113 10.32 16.82 12.42
N ASP A 114 9.80 15.80 13.14
CA ASP A 114 10.48 15.12 14.25
C ASP A 114 10.62 13.59 14.10
N GLU A 115 10.09 12.95 13.06
CA GLU A 115 10.22 11.48 12.85
C GLU A 115 11.64 11.06 12.43
N HIS A 116 12.50 12.02 12.11
CA HIS A 116 13.88 11.78 11.69
C HIS A 116 14.82 11.52 12.89
N LYS A 117 14.29 11.62 14.13
CA LYS A 117 15.07 11.56 15.38
C LYS A 117 15.29 10.15 15.95
N GLY A 118 14.77 9.11 15.30
CA GLY A 118 15.05 7.71 15.61
C GLY A 118 13.93 6.98 16.34
#